data_AF-A0AAV2IS09-F1
#
_entry.id   AF-A0AAV2IS09-F1
#
_cell.length_a   1.000
_cell.length_b   1.000
_cell.length_c   1.000
_cell.angle_alpha   90.00
_cell.angle_beta   90.00
_cell.angle_gamma   90.00
#
_symmetry.space_group_name_H-M   'P 1'
#
loop_
_entity.id
_entity.type
_entity.pdbx_description
1 polymer ?
#
loop_
_entity_poly.entity_id
_entity_poly.type
_entity_poly.pdbx_seq_one_letter_code
_entity_poly.pdbx_strand_id
1 'polypeptide(L)'
;MFSFLTSLNYFKTTVQVVKTHSKVGDLPKLFTVKQFVSGHYHFKRQLSYCPTIGSHALYKYNGLTSSHQTKVHHHTMNTCSGADKLIESATKDMSALSNAKCIADPDSRTAEVTGQAMNEAREIFYHAVSSVLPQQMIWSKLHYNPNTLTLTANGLEYKLNSNLYVVGFGKAVLGMARALEDCIGDQIVKGVISVPAGIQQALSQAGKQDMLLMPSTRINVIEGAANNLPDASAHQAALEITEIVKEVGQGDVLVVLVSGGGSALLPAPEPPVSLEDILCLTKLMSRSGASIMDLNTVRKHIDILKGGGLAELAYPAKVISLILSDVIGDPLDFIASGPTVPDSTTPQDVLDLFSKLSITESVPETILKLIQGKVEQTSVGPMSTNTKCARHLMDWSYVQNILVGTNKIACEASCIRSLDFGYLPYILSTELQGEAREVGKWFARLGHCLHIYFQSQNEEELIKLKALENSLLTLCIAKEKVDEIVQLATSVKMSRKQGICLVAGGETTVNVRGEGKGGRNQEMAVSAAVELDKKSSELVKQRENPSFTSVAFLSAGTDGQDGPTSAAGGVVCIDFVSHAFRSGLKVEDYLARNDTHTLLSKISNGTSLVVTGLTGTNVMDIHVLLVKTFIKCN
;
A
#
# COMPACT_ATOMS: atom_id res chain seq x y z
N MET A 1 25.45 -13.74 -28.17
CA MET A 1 25.48 -13.69 -26.69
C MET A 1 26.54 -12.70 -26.15
N PHE A 2 26.80 -11.57 -26.82
CA PHE A 2 27.52 -10.40 -26.26
C PHE A 2 27.15 -9.11 -27.04
N SER A 3 25.88 -8.99 -27.46
CA SER A 3 25.35 -7.85 -28.21
C SER A 3 23.89 -7.52 -27.82
N PHE A 4 23.46 -7.87 -26.61
CA PHE A 4 22.08 -7.65 -26.19
C PHE A 4 21.95 -7.40 -24.67
N LEU A 5 22.97 -6.77 -24.09
CA LEU A 5 22.97 -6.28 -22.70
C LEU A 5 23.16 -4.75 -22.63
N THR A 6 22.71 -4.04 -23.67
CA THR A 6 22.76 -2.56 -23.75
C THR A 6 21.39 -1.93 -24.03
N SER A 7 20.29 -2.63 -23.75
CA SER A 7 18.94 -2.08 -23.85
C SER A 7 18.13 -2.35 -22.57
N LEU A 8 18.58 -1.79 -21.45
CA LEU A 8 17.81 -1.58 -20.22
C LEU A 8 18.52 -0.46 -19.44
N ASN A 9 18.48 0.75 -20.00
CA ASN A 9 18.93 1.97 -19.32
C ASN A 9 17.74 2.57 -18.55
N TYR A 10 17.61 2.20 -17.28
CA TYR A 10 16.87 2.99 -16.28
C TYR A 10 17.82 3.42 -15.17
N PHE A 11 18.84 4.22 -15.52
CA PHE A 11 19.57 5.09 -14.60
C PHE A 11 20.30 6.15 -15.44
N LYS A 12 19.74 7.35 -15.59
CA LYS A 12 20.50 8.52 -16.02
C LYS A 12 21.13 9.16 -14.79
N THR A 13 22.38 8.79 -14.50
CA THR A 13 23.26 9.62 -13.68
C THR A 13 23.92 10.63 -14.62
N THR A 14 23.66 11.91 -14.41
CA THR A 14 24.27 13.00 -15.17
C THR A 14 25.76 13.09 -14.82
N VAL A 15 26.64 12.64 -15.72
CA VAL A 15 28.07 12.95 -15.64
C VAL A 15 28.30 14.18 -16.52
N GLN A 16 28.55 15.33 -15.89
CA GLN A 16 29.13 16.49 -16.56
C GLN A 16 30.56 16.14 -16.96
N VAL A 17 30.82 16.04 -18.27
CA VAL A 17 32.18 16.01 -18.82
C VAL A 17 32.57 17.43 -19.18
N VAL A 18 33.49 18.01 -18.40
CA VAL A 18 34.18 19.26 -18.72
C VAL A 18 35.07 19.02 -19.95
N LYS A 19 34.81 19.73 -21.05
CA LYS A 19 35.68 19.76 -22.23
C LYS A 19 36.94 20.57 -21.92
N THR A 20 38.10 19.94 -21.96
CA THR A 20 39.37 20.63 -22.20
C THR A 20 39.89 20.25 -23.59
N HIS A 21 40.03 21.27 -24.45
CA HIS A 21 40.56 21.15 -25.80
C HIS A 21 42.09 20.97 -25.79
N SER A 22 42.60 19.94 -26.49
CA SER A 22 43.87 20.05 -27.22
C SER A 22 43.97 19.01 -28.33
N LYS A 23 44.57 19.42 -29.45
CA LYS A 23 44.53 18.83 -30.80
C LYS A 23 45.66 17.81 -31.09
N VAL A 24 45.43 17.06 -32.18
CA VAL A 24 46.37 16.50 -33.19
C VAL A 24 46.83 15.04 -33.05
N GLY A 25 46.58 14.23 -34.11
CA GLY A 25 47.61 13.38 -34.74
C GLY A 25 47.38 11.86 -34.89
N ASP A 26 46.75 11.45 -35.99
CA ASP A 26 46.93 10.25 -36.86
C ASP A 26 47.42 8.84 -36.39
N LEU A 27 46.62 7.86 -36.86
CA LEU A 27 46.90 6.49 -37.40
C LEU A 27 47.10 5.26 -36.46
N PRO A 28 46.75 4.03 -36.93
CA PRO A 28 46.15 2.97 -36.12
C PRO A 28 47.12 1.84 -35.78
N LYS A 29 46.91 1.19 -34.63
CA LYS A 29 47.51 -0.12 -34.35
C LYS A 29 46.50 -1.03 -33.66
N LEU A 30 46.16 -2.12 -34.34
CA LEU A 30 45.65 -3.35 -33.74
C LEU A 30 46.61 -3.81 -32.64
N PHE A 31 46.11 -4.08 -31.44
CA PHE A 31 46.71 -5.08 -30.55
C PHE A 31 45.64 -5.83 -29.74
N THR A 32 45.48 -7.09 -30.14
CA THR A 32 45.19 -8.32 -29.40
C THR A 32 44.90 -8.22 -27.89
N VAL A 33 43.70 -8.59 -27.47
CA VAL A 33 43.39 -8.94 -26.07
C VAL A 33 43.65 -10.43 -25.89
N LYS A 34 44.76 -10.77 -25.22
CA LYS A 34 45.01 -12.10 -24.66
C LYS A 34 44.25 -12.24 -23.35
N GLN A 35 43.52 -13.34 -23.25
CA GLN A 35 42.90 -13.88 -22.04
C GLN A 35 43.98 -14.14 -20.98
N PHE A 36 43.80 -13.61 -19.77
CA PHE A 36 44.49 -14.08 -18.56
C PHE A 36 43.45 -14.33 -17.48
N VAL A 37 43.42 -15.58 -17.01
CA VAL A 37 42.73 -16.05 -15.81
C VAL A 37 43.75 -16.06 -14.66
N SER A 38 43.24 -15.77 -13.46
CA SER A 38 43.82 -15.93 -12.12
C SER A 38 44.52 -14.72 -11.51
N GLY A 39 44.13 -14.44 -10.26
CA GLY A 39 44.77 -13.46 -9.38
C GLY A 39 43.80 -12.79 -8.40
N HIS A 40 43.60 -13.41 -7.24
CA HIS A 40 43.07 -12.78 -6.03
C HIS A 40 43.72 -11.41 -5.77
N TYR A 41 42.96 -10.37 -5.41
CA TYR A 41 43.43 -9.35 -4.47
C TYR A 41 42.29 -8.70 -3.67
N HIS A 42 42.64 -8.51 -2.39
CA HIS A 42 41.89 -7.99 -1.25
C HIS A 42 41.31 -6.59 -1.43
N PHE A 43 40.07 -6.38 -0.96
CA PHE A 43 39.61 -5.05 -0.54
C PHE A 43 39.82 -4.88 0.97
N LYS A 44 40.76 -4.00 1.36
CA LYS A 44 40.87 -3.44 2.71
C LYS A 44 39.68 -2.51 2.94
N ARG A 45 38.77 -2.88 3.85
CA ARG A 45 37.86 -1.93 4.52
C ARG A 45 38.61 -1.30 5.69
N GLN A 46 38.81 0.01 5.66
CA GLN A 46 38.99 0.80 6.89
C GLN A 46 37.62 0.96 7.53
N LEU A 47 37.40 0.23 8.62
CA LEU A 47 36.32 0.44 9.57
C LEU A 47 36.90 1.27 10.72
N SER A 48 36.40 2.49 10.90
CA SER A 48 36.55 3.23 12.15
C SER A 48 35.49 2.70 13.11
N TYR A 49 35.95 2.01 14.14
CA TYR A 49 35.17 1.47 15.24
C TYR A 49 34.92 2.55 16.30
N CYS A 50 33.71 2.60 16.89
CA CYS A 50 33.56 2.64 18.35
C CYS A 50 32.12 2.20 18.75
N PRO A 51 31.94 1.46 19.87
CA PRO A 51 30.97 0.37 19.98
C PRO A 51 29.92 0.55 21.11
N THR A 52 28.88 -0.30 21.14
CA THR A 52 28.56 -1.26 22.23
C THR A 52 27.21 -1.99 21.98
N ILE A 53 27.26 -3.31 21.74
CA ILE A 53 26.77 -4.46 22.58
C ILE A 53 25.26 -4.77 22.38
N GLY A 54 24.82 -6.00 22.07
CA GLY A 54 25.54 -7.28 22.02
C GLY A 54 24.72 -8.41 21.36
N SER A 55 25.45 -9.29 20.69
CA SER A 55 25.02 -10.54 20.08
C SER A 55 25.39 -11.73 20.98
N HIS A 56 24.52 -12.72 21.09
CA HIS A 56 24.87 -14.05 21.60
C HIS A 56 25.31 -14.94 20.42
N ALA A 57 26.55 -15.44 20.50
CA ALA A 57 27.11 -16.41 19.58
C ALA A 57 27.10 -17.82 20.20
N LEU A 58 26.66 -18.79 19.41
CA LEU A 58 26.75 -20.22 19.64
C LEU A 58 28.22 -20.68 19.71
N TYR A 59 28.59 -21.41 20.77
CA TYR A 59 29.81 -22.21 20.83
C TYR A 59 29.48 -23.70 20.88
N LYS A 60 30.03 -24.45 19.91
CA LYS A 60 30.22 -25.90 19.98
C LYS A 60 31.37 -26.21 20.93
N TYR A 61 31.20 -27.17 21.83
CA TYR A 61 32.30 -27.77 22.58
C TYR A 61 32.20 -29.30 22.54
N ASN A 62 33.26 -29.93 22.06
CA ASN A 62 33.52 -31.36 22.19
C ASN A 62 34.05 -31.64 23.61
N GLY A 63 33.62 -32.77 24.17
CA GLY A 63 33.84 -33.10 25.57
C GLY A 63 35.30 -33.32 25.98
N LEU A 64 35.56 -33.08 27.26
CA LEU A 64 36.51 -33.79 28.09
C LEU A 64 36.10 -33.59 29.56
N THR A 65 36.05 -34.72 30.27
CA THR A 65 35.70 -34.89 31.68
C THR A 65 36.73 -34.24 32.61
N SER A 66 36.28 -33.55 33.66
CA SER A 66 36.70 -33.84 35.04
C SER A 66 35.96 -33.00 36.08
N SER A 67 35.72 -33.68 37.19
CA SER A 67 35.13 -33.26 38.45
C SER A 67 35.71 -31.99 39.07
N HIS A 68 34.88 -31.14 39.66
CA HIS A 68 35.00 -30.75 41.08
C HIS A 68 33.74 -30.01 41.56
N GLN A 69 33.15 -30.54 42.63
CA GLN A 69 32.10 -29.91 43.43
C GLN A 69 32.71 -28.83 44.32
N THR A 70 32.09 -27.65 44.39
CA THR A 70 31.97 -26.93 45.67
C THR A 70 30.66 -26.15 45.71
N LYS A 71 29.86 -26.43 46.75
CA LYS A 71 28.64 -25.73 47.15
C LYS A 71 29.00 -24.33 47.68
N VAL A 72 28.07 -23.37 47.62
CA VAL A 72 27.47 -22.69 48.80
C VAL A 72 26.49 -21.56 48.41
N HIS A 73 25.30 -21.70 49.01
CA HIS A 73 24.23 -20.78 49.42
C HIS A 73 23.42 -19.85 48.49
N HIS A 74 22.12 -20.16 48.50
CA HIS A 74 20.95 -19.43 48.08
C HIS A 74 20.75 -18.07 48.77
N HIS A 75 20.37 -17.07 47.99
CA HIS A 75 19.33 -16.11 48.38
C HIS A 75 18.22 -16.12 47.32
N THR A 76 17.01 -16.35 47.79
CA THR A 76 15.75 -16.46 47.05
C THR A 76 15.18 -15.07 46.72
N MET A 77 14.85 -14.83 45.46
CA MET A 77 13.77 -13.93 45.07
C MET A 77 12.91 -14.60 43.99
N ASN A 78 11.61 -14.55 44.22
CA ASN A 78 10.55 -15.21 43.45
C ASN A 78 10.51 -14.76 41.98
N THR A 79 10.54 -15.72 41.05
CA THR A 79 9.97 -15.58 39.70
C THR A 79 9.20 -16.84 39.31
N CYS A 80 8.11 -16.60 38.60
CA CYS A 80 7.01 -17.52 38.30
C CYS A 80 7.41 -18.84 37.64
N SER A 81 7.08 -19.95 38.30
CA SER A 81 7.04 -21.29 37.71
C SER A 81 5.79 -21.43 36.83
N GLY A 82 5.98 -21.47 35.51
CA GLY A 82 4.86 -21.70 34.57
C GLY A 82 5.26 -22.01 33.12
N ALA A 83 6.51 -21.75 32.71
CA ALA A 83 6.93 -21.93 31.30
C ALA A 83 7.79 -23.19 31.04
N ASP A 84 8.45 -23.75 32.04
CA ASP A 84 9.48 -24.79 31.80
C ASP A 84 8.95 -26.24 31.74
N LYS A 85 7.65 -26.47 32.01
CA LYS A 85 7.04 -27.81 31.88
C LYS A 85 6.38 -28.08 30.52
N LEU A 86 6.29 -27.09 29.64
CA LEU A 86 5.68 -27.24 28.31
C LEU A 86 6.70 -27.60 27.21
N ILE A 87 7.98 -27.28 27.41
CA ILE A 87 9.03 -27.46 26.38
C ILE A 87 9.65 -28.87 26.40
N GLU A 88 9.65 -29.56 27.56
CA GLU A 88 10.15 -30.94 27.66
C GLU A 88 9.15 -32.01 27.17
N SER A 89 7.85 -31.72 27.11
CA SER A 89 6.87 -32.64 26.50
C SER A 89 6.85 -32.55 24.97
N ALA A 90 7.10 -31.35 24.42
CA ALA A 90 7.11 -31.12 22.96
C ALA A 90 8.37 -31.64 22.25
N THR A 91 9.47 -31.88 22.97
CA THR A 91 10.73 -32.36 22.39
C THR A 91 10.88 -33.88 22.41
N LYS A 92 10.10 -34.60 23.23
CA LYS A 92 10.04 -36.07 23.18
C LYS A 92 9.22 -36.60 22.00
N ASP A 93 8.15 -35.90 21.61
CA ASP A 93 7.31 -36.30 20.47
C ASP A 93 7.95 -36.05 19.10
N MET A 94 8.91 -35.12 18.99
CA MET A 94 9.60 -34.84 17.72
C MET A 94 10.67 -35.87 17.33
N SER A 95 11.17 -36.67 18.28
CA SER A 95 12.20 -37.70 18.03
C SER A 95 11.62 -39.07 17.62
N ALA A 96 10.31 -39.28 17.78
CA ALA A 96 9.64 -40.54 17.42
C ALA A 96 9.14 -40.58 15.96
N LEU A 97 9.18 -39.45 15.24
CA LEU A 97 8.72 -39.33 13.85
C LEU A 97 9.83 -39.55 12.80
N SER A 98 11.09 -39.75 13.19
CA SER A 98 12.20 -39.82 12.24
C SER A 98 12.51 -41.20 11.67
N ASN A 99 11.69 -42.24 11.92
CA ASN A 99 11.97 -43.61 11.45
C ASN A 99 10.76 -44.38 10.91
N ALA A 100 9.75 -43.69 10.36
CA ALA A 100 8.74 -44.33 9.53
C ALA A 100 9.02 -44.03 8.05
N LYS A 101 9.52 -45.03 7.30
CA LYS A 101 9.44 -45.03 5.84
C LYS A 101 7.96 -45.11 5.44
N CYS A 102 7.28 -43.97 5.42
CA CYS A 102 5.92 -43.87 4.92
C CYS A 102 5.97 -43.58 3.42
N ILE A 103 5.42 -44.51 2.63
CA ILE A 103 5.00 -44.24 1.27
C ILE A 103 3.84 -43.24 1.40
N ALA A 104 4.11 -41.95 1.19
CA ALA A 104 3.10 -40.90 1.32
C ALA A 104 2.03 -41.00 0.22
N ASP A 105 0.76 -40.92 0.63
CA ASP A 105 -0.41 -40.82 -0.25
C ASP A 105 -0.29 -39.55 -1.14
N PRO A 106 -0.45 -39.65 -2.47
CA PRO A 106 -0.45 -38.49 -3.38
C PRO A 106 -1.36 -37.33 -2.95
N ASP A 107 -2.48 -37.62 -2.27
CA ASP A 107 -3.42 -36.61 -1.79
C ASP A 107 -2.87 -35.81 -0.59
N SER A 108 -2.04 -36.43 0.26
CA SER A 108 -1.44 -35.77 1.44
C SER A 108 -0.37 -34.74 1.07
N ARG A 109 0.45 -35.04 0.05
CA ARG A 109 1.52 -34.15 -0.44
C ARG A 109 0.98 -32.95 -1.22
N THR A 110 -0.14 -33.15 -1.91
CA THR A 110 -0.90 -32.10 -2.60
C THR A 110 -1.40 -31.06 -1.59
N ALA A 111 -2.03 -31.52 -0.51
CA ALA A 111 -2.57 -30.64 0.53
C ALA A 111 -1.47 -29.83 1.24
N GLU A 112 -0.32 -30.42 1.53
CA GLU A 112 0.83 -29.75 2.15
C GLU A 112 1.38 -28.63 1.27
N VAL A 113 1.58 -28.92 -0.02
CA VAL A 113 2.07 -27.97 -1.03
C VAL A 113 1.12 -26.79 -1.22
N THR A 114 -0.18 -27.09 -1.30
CA THR A 114 -1.21 -26.06 -1.46
C THR A 114 -1.31 -25.16 -0.23
N GLY A 115 -1.29 -25.75 0.97
CA GLY A 115 -1.26 -25.00 2.23
C GLY A 115 -0.04 -24.08 2.33
N GLN A 116 1.13 -24.55 1.88
CA GLN A 116 2.35 -23.74 1.84
C GLN A 116 2.19 -22.50 0.94
N ALA A 117 1.69 -22.65 -0.28
CA ALA A 117 1.52 -21.53 -1.20
C ALA A 117 0.54 -20.47 -0.66
N MET A 118 -0.55 -20.89 -0.01
CA MET A 118 -1.47 -19.96 0.64
C MET A 118 -0.80 -19.19 1.80
N ASN A 119 0.04 -19.86 2.59
CA ASN A 119 0.80 -19.22 3.67
C ASN A 119 1.82 -18.22 3.12
N GLU A 120 2.55 -18.57 2.08
CA GLU A 120 3.48 -17.67 1.39
C GLU A 120 2.76 -16.44 0.83
N ALA A 121 1.57 -16.61 0.23
CA ALA A 121 0.76 -15.48 -0.25
C ALA A 121 0.34 -14.54 0.88
N ARG A 122 -0.05 -15.07 2.05
CA ARG A 122 -0.38 -14.26 3.24
C ARG A 122 0.84 -13.49 3.75
N GLU A 123 1.99 -14.15 3.84
CA GLU A 123 3.24 -13.51 4.28
C GLU A 123 3.66 -12.37 3.34
N ILE A 124 3.47 -12.54 2.03
CA ILE A 124 3.70 -11.49 1.03
C ILE A 124 2.77 -10.31 1.29
N PHE A 125 1.47 -10.57 1.49
CA PHE A 125 0.48 -9.53 1.78
C PHE A 125 0.76 -8.80 3.11
N TYR A 126 1.08 -9.53 4.19
CA TYR A 126 1.39 -8.91 5.47
C TYR A 126 2.64 -8.03 5.41
N HIS A 127 3.64 -8.44 4.63
CA HIS A 127 4.79 -7.59 4.38
C HIS A 127 4.42 -6.33 3.59
N ALA A 128 3.52 -6.44 2.61
CA ALA A 128 2.97 -5.30 1.87
C ALA A 128 2.30 -4.29 2.80
N VAL A 129 1.43 -4.75 3.72
CA VAL A 129 0.78 -3.90 4.71
C VAL A 129 1.82 -3.27 5.65
N SER A 130 2.80 -4.05 6.09
CA SER A 130 3.83 -3.58 7.03
C SER A 130 4.65 -2.41 6.48
N SER A 131 4.91 -2.37 5.17
CA SER A 131 5.69 -1.30 4.53
C SER A 131 4.95 0.04 4.46
N VAL A 132 3.62 0.01 4.60
CA VAL A 132 2.75 1.18 4.59
C VAL A 132 2.07 1.40 5.95
N LEU A 133 2.65 0.90 7.05
CA LEU A 133 2.24 1.29 8.40
C LEU A 133 2.78 2.68 8.74
N PRO A 134 2.08 3.46 9.61
CA PRO A 134 2.43 4.86 9.88
C PRO A 134 3.90 5.08 10.21
N GLN A 135 4.48 4.26 11.08
CA GLN A 135 5.89 4.35 11.45
C GLN A 135 6.84 4.20 10.25
N GLN A 136 6.62 3.20 9.39
CA GLN A 136 7.46 2.95 8.22
C GLN A 136 7.33 4.07 7.19
N MET A 137 6.10 4.55 6.96
CA MET A 137 5.83 5.62 6.01
C MET A 137 6.50 6.93 6.41
N ILE A 138 6.43 7.30 7.68
CA ILE A 138 7.01 8.55 8.18
C ILE A 138 8.54 8.43 8.26
N TRP A 139 9.08 7.37 8.87
CA TRP A 139 10.52 7.27 9.14
C TRP A 139 11.36 6.95 7.91
N SER A 140 10.76 6.42 6.84
CA SER A 140 11.45 6.24 5.55
C SER A 140 11.59 7.55 4.76
N LYS A 141 10.83 8.58 5.11
CA LYS A 141 10.79 9.87 4.38
C LYS A 141 11.29 11.05 5.20
N LEU A 142 11.20 10.96 6.53
CA LEU A 142 11.70 11.94 7.47
C LEU A 142 12.83 11.36 8.31
N HIS A 143 13.94 12.09 8.34
CA HIS A 143 15.07 11.77 9.21
C HIS A 143 15.40 12.97 10.07
N TYR A 144 15.37 12.80 11.39
CA TYR A 144 15.73 13.85 12.33
C TYR A 144 17.01 13.49 13.07
N ASN A 145 17.95 14.44 13.08
CA ASN A 145 19.16 14.33 13.86
C ASN A 145 19.04 15.23 15.11
N PRO A 146 18.86 14.66 16.31
CA PRO A 146 18.72 15.45 17.53
C PRO A 146 20.01 16.19 17.92
N ASN A 147 21.18 15.70 17.50
CA ASN A 147 22.46 16.36 17.81
C ASN A 147 22.64 17.66 17.04
N THR A 148 22.16 17.69 15.80
CA THR A 148 22.23 18.89 14.95
C THR A 148 20.92 19.65 14.89
N LEU A 149 19.85 19.17 15.52
CA LEU A 149 18.49 19.68 15.38
C LEU A 149 18.09 19.88 13.91
N THR A 150 18.45 18.93 13.06
CA THR A 150 18.18 19.02 11.61
C THR A 150 17.16 17.95 11.24
N LEU A 151 16.04 18.37 10.64
CA LEU A 151 15.09 17.50 9.98
C LEU A 151 15.39 17.46 8.49
N THR A 152 15.51 16.27 7.92
CA THR A 152 15.66 16.07 6.49
C THR A 152 14.39 15.46 5.93
N ALA A 153 13.84 16.09 4.89
CA ALA A 153 12.67 15.60 4.16
C ALA A 153 12.92 15.72 2.66
N ASN A 154 12.87 14.59 1.94
CA ASN A 154 13.07 14.50 0.49
C ASN A 154 14.35 15.23 0.00
N GLY A 155 15.44 15.11 0.76
CA GLY A 155 16.74 15.70 0.44
C GLY A 155 16.93 17.17 0.82
N LEU A 156 15.90 17.84 1.35
CA LEU A 156 16.01 19.19 1.91
C LEU A 156 16.18 19.13 3.43
N GLU A 157 17.00 20.03 3.96
CA GLU A 157 17.27 20.14 5.39
C GLU A 157 16.56 21.35 6.00
N TYR A 158 16.00 21.13 7.19
CA TYR A 158 15.26 22.10 7.98
C TYR A 158 15.89 22.16 9.36
N LYS A 159 16.38 23.34 9.75
CA LYS A 159 16.89 23.56 11.10
C LYS A 159 15.70 23.75 12.04
N LEU A 160 15.61 22.90 13.05
CA LEU A 160 14.58 22.98 14.08
C LEU A 160 15.14 23.68 15.33
N ASN A 161 14.29 24.46 15.98
CA ASN A 161 14.57 25.14 17.24
C ASN A 161 13.30 25.29 18.08
N SER A 162 12.52 24.21 18.20
CA SER A 162 11.17 24.22 18.78
C SER A 162 10.23 25.17 18.03
N ASN A 163 10.17 24.99 16.71
CA ASN A 163 9.43 25.80 15.72
C ASN A 163 8.64 24.92 14.74
N LEU A 164 8.32 23.69 15.14
CA LEU A 164 7.60 22.74 14.29
C LEU A 164 6.12 22.70 14.69
N TYR A 165 5.23 22.89 13.73
CA TYR A 165 3.78 22.82 13.93
C TYR A 165 3.22 21.64 13.15
N VAL A 166 2.15 21.03 13.67
CA VAL A 166 1.53 19.86 13.05
C VAL A 166 0.06 20.10 12.82
N VAL A 167 -0.40 19.97 11.59
CA VAL A 167 -1.83 19.88 11.28
C VAL A 167 -2.10 18.58 10.54
N GLY A 168 -3.29 18.02 10.68
CA GLY A 168 -3.61 16.81 9.94
C GLY A 168 -5.09 16.50 9.85
N PHE A 169 -5.46 15.74 8.83
CA PHE A 169 -6.85 15.35 8.58
C PHE A 169 -6.93 14.06 7.78
N GLY A 170 -7.73 13.10 8.26
CA GLY A 170 -7.94 11.82 7.57
C GLY A 170 -8.00 10.61 8.50
N LYS A 171 -8.40 9.46 7.93
CA LYS A 171 -8.60 8.19 8.64
C LYS A 171 -7.34 7.61 9.30
N ALA A 172 -6.17 7.76 8.69
CA ALA A 172 -4.91 7.21 9.20
C ALA A 172 -4.05 8.24 9.94
N VAL A 173 -4.49 9.50 10.02
CA VAL A 173 -3.69 10.61 10.53
C VAL A 173 -3.32 10.45 12.00
N LEU A 174 -4.16 9.81 12.81
CA LEU A 174 -3.82 9.55 14.22
C LEU A 174 -2.53 8.74 14.37
N GLY A 175 -2.41 7.63 13.63
CA GLY A 175 -1.20 6.83 13.61
C GLY A 175 -0.01 7.55 12.97
N MET A 176 -0.24 8.37 11.94
CA MET A 176 0.81 9.18 11.31
C MET A 176 1.37 10.24 12.27
N ALA A 177 0.49 10.90 13.03
CA ALA A 177 0.86 11.88 14.04
C ALA A 177 1.65 11.24 15.17
N ARG A 178 1.25 10.03 15.58
CA ARG A 178 2.01 9.24 16.55
C ARG A 178 3.42 8.91 16.04
N ALA A 179 3.55 8.40 14.82
CA ALA A 179 4.85 8.10 14.22
C ALA A 179 5.76 9.34 14.07
N LEU A 180 5.16 10.50 13.80
CA LEU A 180 5.88 11.79 13.78
C LEU A 180 6.36 12.17 15.18
N GLU A 181 5.48 12.07 16.18
CA GLU A 181 5.80 12.37 17.59
C GLU A 181 6.94 11.49 18.12
N ASP A 182 6.94 10.20 17.80
CA ASP A 182 8.01 9.28 18.19
C ASP A 182 9.38 9.67 17.60
N CYS A 183 9.39 10.39 16.48
CA CYS A 183 10.61 10.80 15.78
C CYS A 183 11.09 12.20 16.22
N ILE A 184 10.17 13.17 16.31
CA ILE A 184 10.50 14.60 16.46
C ILE A 184 9.65 15.35 17.49
N GLY A 185 8.97 14.63 18.38
CA GLY A 185 8.00 15.18 19.32
C GLY A 185 8.48 16.40 20.10
N ASP A 186 9.72 16.39 20.57
CA ASP A 186 10.33 17.47 21.35
C ASP A 186 10.39 18.82 20.62
N GLN A 187 10.36 18.83 19.28
CA GLN A 187 10.38 20.04 18.47
C GLN A 187 8.99 20.58 18.13
N ILE A 188 7.93 19.78 18.33
CA ILE A 188 6.55 20.17 18.06
C ILE A 188 6.15 21.29 19.04
N VAL A 189 5.69 22.44 18.58
CA VAL A 189 5.20 23.54 19.43
C VAL A 189 3.73 23.31 19.78
N LYS A 190 2.93 23.05 18.74
CA LYS A 190 1.48 22.94 18.80
C LYS A 190 1.01 22.16 17.58
N GLY A 191 -0.06 21.40 17.74
CA GLY A 191 -0.73 20.80 16.60
C GLY A 191 -2.18 20.48 16.84
N VAL A 192 -2.89 20.19 15.74
CA VAL A 192 -4.28 19.73 15.77
C VAL A 192 -4.50 18.74 14.63
N ILE A 193 -5.22 17.66 14.91
CA ILE A 193 -5.61 16.67 13.90
C ILE A 193 -7.11 16.41 13.92
N SER A 194 -7.70 16.32 12.74
CA SER A 194 -9.10 15.96 12.51
C SER A 194 -9.21 14.51 12.04
N VAL A 195 -9.82 13.65 12.86
CA VAL A 195 -9.86 12.20 12.63
C VAL A 195 -11.29 11.65 12.75
N PRO A 196 -11.59 10.45 12.25
CA PRO A 196 -12.96 9.91 12.33
C PRO A 196 -13.47 9.75 13.76
N ALA A 197 -14.77 10.04 13.96
CA ALA A 197 -15.49 9.80 15.20
C ALA A 197 -15.27 8.37 15.74
N GLY A 198 -14.81 8.26 16.99
CA GLY A 198 -14.62 6.98 17.69
C GLY A 198 -13.31 6.23 17.37
N ILE A 199 -12.41 6.81 16.56
CA ILE A 199 -11.20 6.11 16.13
C ILE A 199 -10.25 5.78 17.29
N GLN A 200 -10.11 6.66 18.30
CA GLN A 200 -9.26 6.37 19.45
C GLN A 200 -9.78 5.17 20.24
N GLN A 201 -11.10 5.09 20.43
CA GLN A 201 -11.74 3.95 21.08
C GLN A 201 -11.55 2.66 20.27
N ALA A 202 -11.74 2.72 18.95
CA ALA A 202 -11.58 1.56 18.07
C ALA A 202 -10.14 1.02 18.09
N LEU A 203 -9.14 1.90 18.03
CA LEU A 203 -7.73 1.50 18.12
C LEU A 203 -7.38 0.93 19.49
N SER A 204 -7.86 1.54 20.57
CA SER A 204 -7.66 1.04 21.93
C SER A 204 -8.25 -0.37 22.12
N GLN A 205 -9.48 -0.60 21.64
CA GLN A 205 -10.15 -1.90 21.68
C GLN A 205 -9.45 -2.94 20.79
N ALA A 206 -8.84 -2.52 19.69
CA ALA A 206 -8.04 -3.37 18.81
C ALA A 206 -6.61 -3.63 19.35
N GLY A 207 -6.25 -3.11 20.53
CA GLY A 207 -4.92 -3.27 21.12
C GLY A 207 -3.83 -2.46 20.43
N LYS A 208 -4.19 -1.43 19.63
CA LYS A 208 -3.27 -0.57 18.87
C LYS A 208 -2.86 0.68 19.64
N GLN A 209 -2.40 0.49 20.88
CA GLN A 209 -1.94 1.59 21.75
C GLN A 209 -0.73 2.33 21.16
N ASP A 210 0.06 1.64 20.34
CA ASP A 210 1.20 2.15 19.57
C ASP A 210 0.79 3.15 18.46
N MET A 211 -0.51 3.30 18.18
CA MET A 211 -1.04 4.29 17.24
C MET A 211 -1.71 5.49 17.92
N LEU A 212 -1.83 5.47 19.24
CA LEU A 212 -2.36 6.60 20.01
C LEU A 212 -1.22 7.55 20.40
N LEU A 213 -1.52 8.84 20.41
CA LEU A 213 -0.57 9.88 20.81
C LEU A 213 -0.10 9.68 22.26
N MET A 214 1.10 10.17 22.56
CA MET A 214 1.67 10.13 23.91
C MET A 214 0.83 10.96 24.88
N PRO A 215 0.77 10.60 26.18
CA PRO A 215 0.13 11.43 27.19
C PRO A 215 0.71 12.85 27.30
N SER A 216 1.97 13.04 26.89
CA SER A 216 2.67 14.32 26.85
C SER A 216 2.52 15.07 25.53
N THR A 217 1.61 14.63 24.64
CA THR A 217 1.49 15.19 23.31
C THR A 217 1.12 16.67 23.31
N ARG A 218 1.60 17.39 22.30
CA ARG A 218 1.24 18.79 22.02
C ARG A 218 0.27 18.91 20.84
N ILE A 219 -0.27 17.77 20.37
CA ILE A 219 -1.22 17.69 19.28
C ILE A 219 -2.63 17.44 19.86
N ASN A 220 -3.55 18.36 19.59
CA ASN A 220 -4.97 18.20 19.92
C ASN A 220 -5.65 17.25 18.93
N VAL A 221 -6.49 16.33 19.41
CA VAL A 221 -7.22 15.38 18.57
C VAL A 221 -8.70 15.72 18.60
N ILE A 222 -9.28 16.01 17.43
CA ILE A 222 -10.71 16.28 17.28
C ILE A 222 -11.31 15.17 16.42
N GLU A 223 -12.24 14.42 17.00
CA GLU A 223 -12.94 13.36 16.28
C GLU A 223 -14.25 13.87 15.68
N GLY A 224 -14.46 13.63 14.40
CA GLY A 224 -15.64 14.09 13.67
C GLY A 224 -15.88 13.31 12.38
N ALA A 225 -16.59 13.95 11.46
CA ALA A 225 -17.06 13.36 10.21
C ALA A 225 -17.81 12.03 10.37
N ALA A 226 -18.76 11.98 11.30
CA ALA A 226 -19.59 10.78 11.49
C ALA A 226 -20.24 10.35 10.16
N ASN A 227 -20.21 9.04 9.88
CA ASN A 227 -20.69 8.45 8.61
C ASN A 227 -19.96 8.97 7.34
N ASN A 228 -18.70 9.41 7.46
CA ASN A 228 -17.89 9.97 6.35
C ASN A 228 -18.49 11.25 5.70
N LEU A 229 -19.28 12.03 6.45
CA LEU A 229 -19.82 13.32 6.00
C LEU A 229 -19.28 14.45 6.87
N PRO A 230 -19.03 15.66 6.31
CA PRO A 230 -18.71 16.83 7.12
C PRO A 230 -19.72 17.05 8.25
N ASP A 231 -19.23 17.33 9.46
CA ASP A 231 -20.05 17.66 10.63
C ASP A 231 -19.45 18.84 11.41
N ALA A 232 -20.14 19.26 12.48
CA ALA A 232 -19.73 20.40 13.30
C ALA A 232 -18.37 20.18 13.96
N SER A 233 -18.04 18.96 14.38
CA SER A 233 -16.75 18.63 15.00
C SER A 233 -15.62 18.73 13.99
N ALA A 234 -15.79 18.18 12.78
CA ALA A 234 -14.81 18.30 11.71
C ALA A 234 -14.64 19.77 11.27
N HIS A 235 -15.72 20.55 11.26
CA HIS A 235 -15.66 21.99 10.98
C HIS A 235 -14.88 22.75 12.07
N GLN A 236 -15.12 22.44 13.34
CA GLN A 236 -14.35 23.00 14.46
C GLN A 236 -12.84 22.66 14.33
N ALA A 237 -12.52 21.41 13.98
CA ALA A 237 -11.14 21.01 13.71
C ALA A 237 -10.52 21.82 12.56
N ALA A 238 -11.27 22.05 11.48
CA ALA A 238 -10.81 22.86 10.36
C ALA A 238 -10.59 24.33 10.74
N LEU A 239 -11.39 24.89 11.67
CA LEU A 239 -11.17 26.22 12.23
C LEU A 239 -9.87 26.28 13.05
N GLU A 240 -9.62 25.32 13.94
CA GLU A 240 -8.35 25.24 14.70
C GLU A 240 -7.13 25.03 13.80
N ILE A 241 -7.27 24.22 12.74
CA ILE A 241 -6.24 24.10 11.69
C ILE A 241 -6.00 25.48 11.05
N THR A 242 -7.07 26.19 10.69
CA THR A 242 -6.98 27.53 10.08
C THR A 242 -6.27 28.54 10.99
N GLU A 243 -6.47 28.45 12.30
CA GLU A 243 -5.78 29.28 13.29
C GLU A 243 -4.28 28.99 13.32
N ILE A 244 -3.87 27.72 13.41
CA ILE A 244 -2.45 27.32 13.41
C ILE A 244 -1.76 27.75 12.12
N VAL A 245 -2.37 27.51 10.95
CA VAL A 245 -1.73 27.87 9.68
C VAL A 245 -1.60 29.38 9.48
N LYS A 246 -2.42 30.20 10.15
CA LYS A 246 -2.27 31.67 10.16
C LYS A 246 -1.25 32.17 11.20
N GLU A 247 -0.96 31.36 12.21
CA GLU A 247 -0.03 31.67 13.30
C GLU A 247 1.43 31.46 12.88
N VAL A 248 1.69 30.44 12.06
CA VAL A 248 3.05 30.10 11.60
C VAL A 248 3.65 31.20 10.71
N GLY A 249 4.96 31.44 10.87
CA GLY A 249 5.66 32.50 10.18
C GLY A 249 7.01 32.09 9.58
N GLN A 250 7.81 33.10 9.23
CA GLN A 250 9.12 32.87 8.64
C GLN A 250 10.04 32.15 9.63
N GLY A 251 10.61 31.03 9.19
CA GLY A 251 11.50 30.22 10.01
C GLY A 251 10.80 29.04 10.68
N ASP A 252 9.46 29.01 10.71
CA ASP A 252 8.71 27.85 11.19
C ASP A 252 8.62 26.75 10.13
N VAL A 253 8.40 25.53 10.61
CA VAL A 253 8.13 24.35 9.78
C VAL A 253 6.74 23.82 10.12
N LEU A 254 5.84 23.81 9.14
CA LEU A 254 4.52 23.20 9.23
C LEU A 254 4.55 21.81 8.60
N VAL A 255 4.29 20.77 9.39
CA VAL A 255 4.04 19.42 8.88
C VAL A 255 2.53 19.22 8.71
N VAL A 256 2.11 18.82 7.51
CA VAL A 256 0.72 18.56 7.17
C VAL A 256 0.54 17.05 6.96
N LEU A 257 -0.29 16.40 7.77
CA LEU A 257 -0.55 14.96 7.67
C LEU A 257 -1.87 14.73 6.95
N VAL A 258 -1.82 14.04 5.80
CA VAL A 258 -2.99 13.82 4.95
C VAL A 258 -3.21 12.34 4.73
N SER A 259 -4.44 11.88 4.89
CA SER A 259 -4.87 10.56 4.43
C SER A 259 -6.29 10.59 3.86
N GLY A 260 -6.77 9.44 3.40
CA GLY A 260 -8.15 9.22 2.99
C GLY A 260 -9.21 9.79 3.93
N GLY A 261 -10.33 10.26 3.36
CA GLY A 261 -11.43 10.89 4.10
C GLY A 261 -11.27 12.40 4.38
N GLY A 262 -10.16 13.01 3.96
CA GLY A 262 -9.85 14.41 4.24
C GLY A 262 -10.92 15.42 3.79
N SER A 263 -11.67 15.17 2.71
CA SER A 263 -12.74 16.08 2.27
C SER A 263 -13.86 16.24 3.31
N ALA A 264 -14.14 15.21 4.11
CA ALA A 264 -15.14 15.25 5.18
C ALA A 264 -14.55 15.75 6.52
N LEU A 265 -13.25 15.51 6.74
CA LEU A 265 -12.54 15.86 7.98
C LEU A 265 -11.92 17.26 7.97
N LEU A 266 -11.84 17.93 6.81
CA LEU A 266 -11.36 19.30 6.68
C LEU A 266 -12.39 20.25 6.03
N PRO A 267 -13.63 20.39 6.53
CA PRO A 267 -14.60 21.33 5.97
C PRO A 267 -14.38 22.74 6.54
N ALA A 268 -13.90 23.67 5.72
CA ALA A 268 -13.74 25.08 6.05
C ALA A 268 -14.46 25.96 5.01
N PRO A 269 -15.80 26.04 5.03
CA PRO A 269 -16.57 26.88 4.12
C PRO A 269 -16.07 28.32 4.07
N GLU A 270 -16.01 28.91 2.88
CA GLU A 270 -15.66 30.33 2.70
C GLU A 270 -16.86 31.23 2.98
N PRO A 271 -16.82 32.12 3.99
CA PRO A 271 -17.94 33.01 4.29
C PRO A 271 -18.36 33.84 3.06
N PRO A 272 -19.67 34.00 2.78
CA PRO A 272 -20.81 33.66 3.64
C PRO A 272 -21.34 32.23 3.49
N VAL A 273 -20.66 31.33 2.75
CA VAL A 273 -21.08 29.94 2.60
C VAL A 273 -21.01 29.23 3.96
N SER A 274 -22.07 28.52 4.32
CA SER A 274 -22.15 27.75 5.57
C SER A 274 -21.79 26.27 5.35
N LEU A 275 -21.59 25.53 6.45
CA LEU A 275 -21.42 24.07 6.37
C LEU A 275 -22.67 23.38 5.79
N GLU A 276 -23.87 23.88 6.11
CA GLU A 276 -25.13 23.37 5.58
C GLU A 276 -25.22 23.58 4.07
N ASP A 277 -24.75 24.72 3.56
CA ASP A 277 -24.70 24.99 2.11
C ASP A 277 -23.82 23.95 1.39
N ILE A 278 -22.64 23.64 1.93
CA ILE A 278 -21.74 22.62 1.36
C ILE A 278 -22.39 21.23 1.36
N LEU A 279 -23.09 20.86 2.45
CA LEU A 279 -23.79 19.58 2.55
C LEU A 279 -24.96 19.49 1.58
N CYS A 280 -25.73 20.58 1.46
CA CYS A 280 -26.84 20.70 0.51
C CYS A 280 -26.35 20.53 -0.94
N LEU A 281 -25.31 21.29 -1.32
CA LEU A 281 -24.72 21.22 -2.65
C LEU A 281 -24.15 19.83 -2.95
N THR A 282 -23.43 19.22 -2.01
CA THR A 282 -22.86 17.88 -2.18
C THR A 282 -23.95 16.85 -2.48
N LYS A 283 -25.08 16.89 -1.74
CA LYS A 283 -26.23 16.00 -1.98
C LYS A 283 -26.87 16.27 -3.34
N LEU A 284 -27.04 17.54 -3.71
CA LEU A 284 -27.62 17.96 -4.99
C LEU A 284 -26.78 17.47 -6.18
N MET A 285 -25.47 17.74 -6.15
CA MET A 285 -24.54 17.33 -7.20
C MET A 285 -24.46 15.80 -7.32
N SER A 286 -24.36 15.08 -6.19
CA SER A 286 -24.34 13.62 -6.18
C SER A 286 -25.62 13.02 -6.80
N ARG A 287 -26.80 13.55 -6.46
CA ARG A 287 -28.08 13.12 -7.06
C ARG A 287 -28.18 13.43 -8.56
N SER A 288 -27.45 14.43 -9.01
CA SER A 288 -27.42 14.88 -10.42
C SER A 288 -26.33 14.17 -11.24
N GLY A 289 -25.70 13.13 -10.69
CA GLY A 289 -24.70 12.32 -11.40
C GLY A 289 -23.31 12.97 -11.48
N ALA A 290 -23.01 13.95 -10.63
CA ALA A 290 -21.68 14.54 -10.55
C ALA A 290 -20.64 13.48 -10.17
N SER A 291 -19.52 13.48 -10.87
CA SER A 291 -18.36 12.67 -10.51
C SER A 291 -17.66 13.21 -9.26
N ILE A 292 -16.74 12.43 -8.69
CA ILE A 292 -15.89 12.90 -7.59
C ILE A 292 -15.01 14.08 -8.01
N MET A 293 -14.57 14.09 -9.27
CA MET A 293 -13.79 15.19 -9.85
C MET A 293 -14.63 16.47 -9.89
N ASP A 294 -15.88 16.37 -10.33
CA ASP A 294 -16.82 17.50 -10.38
C ASP A 294 -17.04 18.07 -8.96
N LEU A 295 -17.28 17.22 -7.96
CA LEU A 295 -17.41 17.64 -6.57
C LEU A 295 -16.15 18.34 -6.05
N ASN A 296 -14.96 17.81 -6.36
CA ASN A 296 -13.69 18.40 -5.94
C ASN A 296 -13.43 19.75 -6.60
N THR A 297 -13.75 19.90 -7.89
CA THR A 297 -13.69 21.20 -8.58
C THR A 297 -14.49 22.24 -7.81
N VAL A 298 -15.76 21.97 -7.49
CA VAL A 298 -16.59 22.95 -6.77
C VAL A 298 -16.07 23.20 -5.34
N ARG A 299 -15.69 22.15 -4.61
CA ARG A 299 -15.18 22.24 -3.23
C ARG A 299 -13.96 23.16 -3.11
N LYS A 300 -13.02 23.12 -4.06
CA LYS A 300 -11.83 23.99 -4.08
C LYS A 300 -12.18 25.48 -4.22
N HIS A 301 -13.37 25.82 -4.73
CA HIS A 301 -13.81 27.21 -4.90
C HIS A 301 -14.80 27.70 -3.84
N ILE A 302 -15.21 26.87 -2.89
CA ILE A 302 -16.15 27.28 -1.82
C ILE A 302 -15.59 27.02 -0.41
N ASP A 303 -14.33 26.59 -0.31
CA ASP A 303 -13.65 26.23 0.93
C ASP A 303 -12.30 26.96 1.00
N ILE A 304 -11.93 27.46 2.18
CA ILE A 304 -10.72 28.28 2.36
C ILE A 304 -9.42 27.48 2.45
N LEU A 305 -9.48 26.19 2.78
CA LEU A 305 -8.28 25.36 2.98
C LEU A 305 -7.96 24.48 1.77
N LYS A 306 -8.96 24.13 0.96
CA LYS A 306 -8.80 23.27 -0.22
C LYS A 306 -8.11 24.01 -1.38
N GLY A 307 -7.65 23.26 -2.38
CA GLY A 307 -7.09 23.84 -3.62
C GLY A 307 -5.86 24.72 -3.38
N GLY A 308 -5.01 24.34 -2.43
CA GLY A 308 -3.80 25.06 -2.05
C GLY A 308 -3.99 26.06 -0.90
N GLY A 309 -5.23 26.33 -0.48
CA GLY A 309 -5.53 27.36 0.52
C GLY A 309 -4.83 27.17 1.87
N LEU A 310 -4.64 25.92 2.32
CA LEU A 310 -3.90 25.64 3.56
C LEU A 310 -2.44 26.07 3.43
N ALA A 311 -1.77 25.69 2.34
CA ALA A 311 -0.38 26.09 2.11
C ALA A 311 -0.24 27.60 1.90
N GLU A 312 -1.16 28.24 1.19
CA GLU A 312 -1.17 29.70 0.99
C GLU A 312 -1.28 30.45 2.31
N LEU A 313 -2.16 30.02 3.22
CA LEU A 313 -2.31 30.64 4.53
C LEU A 313 -1.06 30.44 5.41
N ALA A 314 -0.33 29.34 5.22
CA ALA A 314 0.90 29.04 5.95
C ALA A 314 2.13 29.83 5.46
N TYR A 315 2.05 30.51 4.31
CA TYR A 315 3.17 31.33 3.82
C TYR A 315 3.45 32.48 4.80
N PRO A 316 4.72 32.72 5.21
CA PRO A 316 5.97 32.25 4.60
C PRO A 316 6.64 31.04 5.30
N ALA A 317 5.95 30.31 6.16
CA ALA A 317 6.50 29.10 6.81
C ALA A 317 6.84 28.02 5.77
N LYS A 318 7.76 27.13 6.09
CA LYS A 318 8.04 25.95 5.24
C LYS A 318 7.00 24.88 5.48
N VAL A 319 6.44 24.31 4.41
CA VAL A 319 5.37 23.30 4.50
C VAL A 319 5.89 21.94 4.02
N ILE A 320 5.70 20.91 4.84
CA ILE A 320 6.02 19.52 4.51
C ILE A 320 4.72 18.71 4.64
N SER A 321 4.09 18.41 3.52
CA SER A 321 2.88 17.59 3.45
C SER A 321 3.26 16.11 3.27
N LEU A 322 2.86 15.28 4.22
CA LEU A 322 3.06 13.83 4.24
C LEU A 322 1.72 13.16 3.93
N ILE A 323 1.64 12.51 2.78
CA ILE A 323 0.38 12.10 2.17
C ILE A 323 0.33 10.57 2.04
N LEU A 324 -0.69 9.97 2.68
CA LEU A 324 -1.11 8.59 2.45
C LEU A 324 -2.22 8.58 1.41
N SER A 325 -1.96 7.98 0.26
CA SER A 325 -2.93 7.91 -0.84
C SER A 325 -3.78 6.64 -0.76
N ASP A 326 -5.09 6.83 -0.65
CA ASP A 326 -6.12 5.81 -0.86
C ASP A 326 -6.85 6.02 -2.20
N VAL A 327 -6.22 6.70 -3.16
CA VAL A 327 -6.79 7.04 -4.47
C VAL A 327 -5.95 6.43 -5.58
N ILE A 328 -6.61 5.79 -6.54
CA ILE A 328 -5.96 5.21 -7.72
C ILE A 328 -5.14 6.26 -8.47
N GLY A 329 -3.89 5.91 -8.81
CA GLY A 329 -2.95 6.78 -9.54
C GLY A 329 -2.28 7.87 -8.70
N ASP A 330 -2.60 7.98 -7.40
CA ASP A 330 -2.04 8.94 -6.46
C ASP A 330 -2.08 10.44 -6.89
N PRO A 331 -3.16 10.97 -7.52
CA PRO A 331 -3.24 12.37 -7.92
C PRO A 331 -3.30 13.32 -6.70
N LEU A 332 -2.22 14.08 -6.49
CA LEU A 332 -2.06 14.96 -5.31
C LEU A 332 -3.16 16.02 -5.16
N ASP A 333 -3.67 16.55 -6.27
CA ASP A 333 -4.74 17.56 -6.30
C ASP A 333 -6.12 16.98 -5.96
N PHE A 334 -6.29 15.66 -6.05
CA PHE A 334 -7.54 14.98 -5.68
C PHE A 334 -7.54 14.51 -4.24
N ILE A 335 -6.38 14.09 -3.71
CA ILE A 335 -6.27 13.61 -2.33
C ILE A 335 -6.66 14.76 -1.39
N ALA A 336 -7.76 14.54 -0.65
CA ALA A 336 -8.39 15.53 0.22
C ALA A 336 -8.70 16.89 -0.45
N SER A 337 -8.89 16.91 -1.78
CA SER A 337 -9.08 18.15 -2.58
C SER A 337 -7.87 19.10 -2.55
N GLY A 338 -6.66 18.54 -2.44
CA GLY A 338 -5.38 19.23 -2.60
C GLY A 338 -5.14 20.47 -1.71
N PRO A 339 -5.25 20.43 -0.37
CA PRO A 339 -5.06 21.62 0.47
C PRO A 339 -3.66 22.25 0.39
N THR A 340 -2.65 21.47 -0.02
CA THR A 340 -1.24 21.90 -0.18
C THR A 340 -0.77 21.86 -1.63
N VAL A 341 -1.71 21.82 -2.59
CA VAL A 341 -1.44 21.67 -4.03
C VAL A 341 -2.17 22.79 -4.76
N PRO A 342 -1.50 23.52 -5.68
CA PRO A 342 -2.15 24.60 -6.43
C PRO A 342 -3.34 24.08 -7.23
N ASP A 343 -4.44 24.83 -7.20
CA ASP A 343 -5.63 24.54 -8.00
C ASP A 343 -5.50 25.08 -9.43
N SER A 344 -5.63 24.19 -10.40
CA SER A 344 -5.66 24.52 -11.83
C SER A 344 -7.05 24.91 -12.35
N THR A 345 -8.11 24.68 -11.57
CA THR A 345 -9.50 24.99 -11.97
C THR A 345 -9.86 26.44 -11.66
N THR A 346 -10.86 26.95 -12.34
CA THR A 346 -11.32 28.34 -12.24
C THR A 346 -12.76 28.44 -11.71
N PRO A 347 -13.16 29.60 -11.17
CA PRO A 347 -14.56 29.84 -10.83
C PRO A 347 -15.51 29.70 -12.03
N GLN A 348 -15.03 29.95 -13.26
CA GLN A 348 -15.83 29.75 -14.47
C GLN A 348 -16.13 28.26 -14.72
N ASP A 349 -15.15 27.37 -14.50
CA ASP A 349 -15.35 25.92 -14.62
C ASP A 349 -16.46 25.42 -13.69
N VAL A 350 -16.62 26.04 -12.51
CA VAL A 350 -17.69 25.73 -11.55
C VAL A 350 -19.06 26.10 -12.10
N LEU A 351 -19.20 27.29 -12.70
CA LEU A 351 -20.47 27.72 -13.32
C LEU A 351 -20.83 26.84 -14.51
N ASP A 352 -19.85 26.52 -15.35
CA ASP A 352 -20.03 25.63 -16.50
C ASP A 352 -20.46 24.23 -16.05
N LEU A 353 -19.90 23.75 -14.94
CA LEU A 353 -20.29 22.48 -14.33
C LEU A 353 -21.71 22.49 -13.78
N PHE A 354 -22.14 23.57 -13.10
CA PHE A 354 -23.52 23.69 -12.63
C PHE A 354 -24.53 23.68 -13.78
N SER A 355 -24.18 24.35 -14.89
CA SER A 355 -24.97 24.33 -16.13
C SER A 355 -25.01 22.93 -16.75
N LYS A 356 -23.86 22.25 -16.87
CA LYS A 356 -23.73 20.88 -17.38
C LYS A 356 -24.59 19.88 -16.60
N LEU A 357 -24.67 20.03 -15.28
CA LEU A 357 -25.49 19.19 -14.40
C LEU A 357 -26.96 19.62 -14.35
N SER A 358 -27.34 20.71 -15.02
CA SER A 358 -28.69 21.30 -14.97
C SER A 358 -29.16 21.64 -13.54
N ILE A 359 -28.26 22.10 -12.67
CA ILE A 359 -28.57 22.38 -11.25
C ILE A 359 -28.50 23.85 -10.85
N THR A 360 -28.15 24.76 -11.77
CA THR A 360 -27.87 26.18 -11.45
C THR A 360 -28.94 26.85 -10.60
N GLU A 361 -30.23 26.63 -10.88
CA GLU A 361 -31.36 27.23 -10.14
C GLU A 361 -31.58 26.61 -8.75
N SER A 362 -31.01 25.43 -8.49
CA SER A 362 -31.10 24.69 -7.22
C SER A 362 -29.89 24.87 -6.31
N VAL A 363 -28.81 25.51 -6.80
CA VAL A 363 -27.60 25.79 -6.01
C VAL A 363 -27.93 26.84 -4.93
N PRO A 364 -27.46 26.67 -3.67
CA PRO A 364 -27.64 27.69 -2.64
C PRO A 364 -27.14 29.07 -3.08
N GLU A 365 -27.94 30.11 -2.82
CA GLU A 365 -27.69 31.47 -3.30
C GLU A 365 -26.33 32.02 -2.80
N THR A 366 -25.92 31.65 -1.58
CA THR A 366 -24.62 32.02 -1.00
C THR A 366 -23.45 31.51 -1.83
N ILE A 367 -23.52 30.25 -2.30
CA ILE A 367 -22.51 29.64 -3.17
C ILE A 367 -22.51 30.30 -4.54
N LEU A 368 -23.70 30.46 -5.16
CA LEU A 368 -23.79 31.02 -6.50
C LEU A 368 -23.20 32.44 -6.55
N LYS A 369 -23.56 33.29 -5.57
CA LYS A 369 -23.01 34.64 -5.43
C LYS A 369 -21.49 34.64 -5.19
N LEU A 370 -20.99 33.73 -4.34
CA LEU A 370 -19.54 33.62 -4.09
C LEU A 370 -18.79 33.32 -5.39
N ILE A 371 -19.25 32.34 -6.17
CA ILE A 371 -18.59 31.93 -7.42
C ILE A 371 -18.67 33.05 -8.46
N GLN A 372 -19.85 33.66 -8.65
CA GLN A 372 -20.03 34.79 -9.57
C GLN A 372 -19.12 35.97 -9.22
N GLY A 373 -19.04 36.34 -7.93
CA GLY A 373 -18.15 37.39 -7.47
C GLY A 373 -16.67 37.09 -7.72
N LYS A 374 -16.25 35.82 -7.66
CA LYS A 374 -14.88 35.41 -8.02
C LYS A 374 -14.62 35.53 -9.52
N VAL A 375 -15.58 35.19 -10.37
CA VAL A 375 -15.46 35.37 -11.84
C VAL A 375 -15.28 36.84 -12.21
N GLU A 376 -16.07 37.73 -11.60
CA GLU A 376 -15.95 39.18 -11.81
C GLU A 376 -14.56 39.70 -11.41
N GLN A 377 -14.03 39.25 -10.26
CA GLN A 377 -12.69 39.64 -9.80
C GLN A 377 -11.56 39.15 -10.70
N THR A 378 -11.69 37.97 -11.33
CA THR A 378 -10.71 37.46 -12.30
C THR A 378 -10.75 38.17 -13.65
N SER A 379 -11.87 38.81 -13.98
CA SER A 379 -12.09 39.48 -15.28
C SER A 379 -11.56 40.92 -15.32
N VAL A 380 -11.40 41.55 -14.15
CA VAL A 380 -10.80 42.88 -14.01
C VAL A 380 -9.29 42.68 -13.81
N GLY A 381 -8.46 43.13 -14.75
CA GLY A 381 -7.01 42.89 -14.79
C GLY A 381 -6.22 43.27 -13.51
N PRO A 382 -4.91 42.99 -13.46
CA PRO A 382 -4.12 42.95 -12.22
C PRO A 382 -3.86 44.36 -11.66
N MET A 383 -4.83 44.91 -10.91
CA MET A 383 -4.67 46.14 -10.14
C MET A 383 -5.33 45.97 -8.76
N SER A 384 -4.76 45.06 -7.98
CA SER A 384 -4.87 45.03 -6.52
C SER A 384 -3.84 44.02 -6.02
N THR A 385 -2.80 44.49 -5.37
CA THR A 385 -1.72 43.69 -4.77
C THR A 385 -2.17 42.93 -3.51
N ASN A 386 -3.47 42.67 -3.34
CA ASN A 386 -4.01 42.08 -2.11
C ASN A 386 -5.16 41.08 -2.31
N THR A 387 -5.30 40.48 -3.49
CA THR A 387 -6.46 39.62 -3.81
C THR A 387 -6.06 38.19 -4.14
N LYS A 388 -6.80 37.23 -3.55
CA LYS A 388 -6.81 35.76 -3.71
C LYS A 388 -6.79 35.20 -5.15
N CYS A 389 -6.69 36.03 -6.18
CA CYS A 389 -6.59 35.65 -7.60
C CYS A 389 -5.14 35.45 -8.08
N ALA A 390 -4.14 35.72 -7.23
CA ALA A 390 -2.73 35.48 -7.54
C ALA A 390 -2.27 34.02 -7.33
N ARG A 391 -3.18 33.03 -7.23
CA ARG A 391 -2.85 31.61 -6.98
C ARG A 391 -1.85 31.03 -8.01
N HIS A 392 -1.87 31.55 -9.23
CA HIS A 392 -0.98 31.14 -10.33
C HIS A 392 0.41 31.83 -10.35
N LEU A 393 0.67 32.83 -9.51
CA LEU A 393 1.92 33.60 -9.50
C LEU A 393 2.75 33.44 -8.21
N MET A 394 2.28 32.66 -7.24
CA MET A 394 3.04 32.36 -6.03
C MET A 394 4.20 31.40 -6.32
N ASP A 395 5.36 31.64 -5.72
CA ASP A 395 6.44 30.65 -5.68
C ASP A 395 6.06 29.55 -4.68
N TRP A 396 5.86 28.33 -5.16
CA TRP A 396 5.50 27.16 -4.35
C TRP A 396 6.74 26.41 -3.79
N SER A 397 7.95 26.95 -3.93
CA SER A 397 9.20 26.32 -3.46
C SER A 397 9.28 26.09 -1.94
N TYR A 398 8.40 26.74 -1.17
CA TYR A 398 8.28 26.54 0.27
C TYR A 398 7.46 25.29 0.67
N VAL A 399 6.76 24.67 -0.29
CA VAL A 399 5.89 23.50 -0.06
C VAL A 399 6.52 22.24 -0.64
N GLN A 400 6.59 21.19 0.18
CA GLN A 400 6.90 19.84 -0.27
C GLN A 400 5.66 18.95 -0.10
N ASN A 401 5.26 18.25 -1.16
CA ASN A 401 4.23 17.21 -1.10
C ASN A 401 4.90 15.85 -1.28
N ILE A 402 4.87 15.02 -0.24
CA ILE A 402 5.57 13.74 -0.18
C ILE A 402 4.55 12.63 -0.01
N LEU A 403 4.42 11.76 -1.01
CA LEU A 403 3.68 10.51 -0.88
C LEU A 403 4.47 9.56 0.02
N VAL A 404 3.97 9.34 1.23
CA VAL A 404 4.61 8.50 2.25
C VAL A 404 4.10 7.06 2.20
N GLY A 405 2.89 6.84 1.69
CA GLY A 405 2.30 5.53 1.46
C GLY A 405 1.38 5.54 0.25
N THR A 406 1.53 4.54 -0.61
CA THR A 406 0.71 4.32 -1.80
C THR A 406 0.59 2.84 -2.08
N ASN A 407 -0.36 2.45 -2.94
CA ASN A 407 -0.53 1.07 -3.35
C ASN A 407 0.72 0.51 -4.05
N LYS A 408 1.41 1.38 -4.80
CA LYS A 408 2.68 1.05 -5.47
C LYS A 408 3.76 0.63 -4.47
N ILE A 409 3.92 1.36 -3.36
CA ILE A 409 4.90 1.02 -2.31
C ILE A 409 4.58 -0.36 -1.71
N ALA A 410 3.30 -0.66 -1.47
CA ALA A 410 2.88 -1.97 -0.97
C ALA A 410 3.11 -3.09 -2.00
N CYS A 411 2.86 -2.85 -3.29
CA CYS A 411 3.15 -3.80 -4.36
C CYS A 411 4.64 -4.09 -4.52
N GLU A 412 5.49 -3.07 -4.43
CA GLU A 412 6.96 -3.21 -4.48
C GLU A 412 7.47 -4.03 -3.29
N ALA A 413 6.95 -3.77 -2.09
CA ALA A 413 7.27 -4.57 -0.89
C ALA A 413 6.81 -6.03 -1.04
N SER A 414 5.64 -6.28 -1.63
CA SER A 414 5.16 -7.64 -1.93
C SER A 414 6.15 -8.39 -2.83
N CYS A 415 6.62 -7.74 -3.89
CA CYS A 415 7.62 -8.32 -4.80
C CYS A 415 8.93 -8.65 -4.08
N ILE A 416 9.43 -7.75 -3.23
CA ILE A 416 10.64 -7.98 -2.43
C ILE A 416 10.45 -9.23 -1.53
N ARG A 417 9.33 -9.31 -0.81
CA ARG A 417 9.05 -10.47 0.07
C ARG A 417 8.94 -11.78 -0.70
N SER A 418 8.39 -11.77 -1.91
CA SER A 418 8.27 -12.98 -2.72
C SER A 418 9.61 -13.59 -3.12
N LEU A 419 10.69 -12.78 -3.20
CA LEU A 419 12.04 -13.27 -3.51
C LEU A 419 12.57 -14.20 -2.43
N ASP A 420 12.22 -13.97 -1.15
CA ASP A 420 12.61 -14.81 -0.01
C ASP A 420 12.06 -16.24 -0.15
N PHE A 421 10.91 -16.39 -0.81
CA PHE A 421 10.28 -17.68 -1.11
C PHE A 421 10.74 -18.29 -2.44
N GLY A 422 11.68 -17.64 -3.13
CA GLY A 422 12.27 -18.16 -4.37
C GLY A 422 11.43 -17.93 -5.63
N TYR A 423 10.40 -17.08 -5.57
CA TYR A 423 9.62 -16.67 -6.73
C TYR A 423 10.38 -15.65 -7.59
N LEU A 424 9.98 -15.56 -8.85
CA LEU A 424 10.31 -14.41 -9.69
C LEU A 424 9.11 -13.44 -9.66
N PRO A 425 9.24 -12.27 -9.02
CA PRO A 425 8.14 -11.30 -8.88
C PRO A 425 7.90 -10.51 -10.16
N TYR A 426 6.64 -10.06 -10.31
CA TYR A 426 6.27 -9.09 -11.32
C TYR A 426 5.02 -8.29 -10.93
N ILE A 427 5.06 -6.96 -11.08
CA ILE A 427 3.91 -6.08 -10.83
C ILE A 427 3.12 -5.90 -12.13
N LEU A 428 1.87 -6.36 -12.13
CA LEU A 428 0.95 -6.25 -13.26
C LEU A 428 0.41 -4.83 -13.43
N SER A 429 -0.14 -4.28 -12.34
CA SER A 429 -0.71 -2.92 -12.28
C SER A 429 -0.81 -2.48 -10.83
N THR A 430 -0.78 -1.17 -10.59
CA THR A 430 -1.07 -0.52 -9.29
C THR A 430 -2.36 0.30 -9.38
N GLU A 431 -3.10 0.15 -10.47
CA GLU A 431 -4.33 0.88 -10.80
C GLU A 431 -5.44 -0.09 -11.23
N LEU A 432 -5.37 -1.35 -10.78
CA LEU A 432 -6.33 -2.38 -11.14
C LEU A 432 -7.75 -1.94 -10.76
N GLN A 433 -8.65 -1.99 -11.74
CA GLN A 433 -10.05 -1.64 -11.58
C GLN A 433 -10.94 -2.67 -12.26
N GLY A 434 -12.23 -2.67 -11.93
CA GLY A 434 -13.23 -3.53 -12.56
C GLY A 434 -14.12 -4.25 -11.57
N GLU A 435 -14.97 -5.12 -12.11
CA GLU A 435 -15.86 -5.97 -11.32
C GLU A 435 -15.05 -7.16 -10.76
N ALA A 436 -15.14 -7.35 -9.44
CA ALA A 436 -14.30 -8.28 -8.68
C ALA A 436 -14.33 -9.73 -9.22
N ARG A 437 -15.49 -10.22 -9.66
CA ARG A 437 -15.61 -11.59 -10.18
C ARG A 437 -14.93 -11.72 -11.53
N GLU A 438 -15.07 -10.74 -12.41
CA GLU A 438 -14.42 -10.74 -13.72
C GLU A 438 -12.89 -10.65 -13.60
N VAL A 439 -12.40 -9.80 -12.69
CA VAL A 439 -10.97 -9.73 -12.35
C VAL A 439 -10.47 -11.08 -11.81
N GLY A 440 -11.22 -11.71 -10.90
CA GLY A 440 -10.89 -13.03 -10.36
C GLY A 440 -10.80 -14.12 -11.43
N LYS A 441 -11.74 -14.16 -12.38
CA LYS A 441 -11.68 -15.08 -13.53
C LYS A 441 -10.45 -14.84 -14.40
N TRP A 442 -10.08 -13.58 -14.59
CA TRP A 442 -8.90 -13.24 -15.38
C TRP A 442 -7.61 -13.76 -14.71
N PHE A 443 -7.43 -13.53 -13.41
CA PHE A 443 -6.30 -14.10 -12.65
C PHE A 443 -6.28 -15.63 -12.68
N ALA A 444 -7.45 -16.27 -12.58
CA ALA A 444 -7.57 -17.73 -12.68
C ALA A 444 -7.10 -18.27 -14.03
N ARG A 445 -7.53 -17.64 -15.15
CA ARG A 445 -7.10 -18.04 -16.50
C ARG A 445 -5.59 -17.88 -16.69
N LEU A 446 -5.03 -16.79 -16.18
CA LEU A 446 -3.59 -16.53 -16.18
C LEU A 446 -2.83 -17.61 -15.39
N GLY A 447 -3.26 -17.86 -14.14
CA GLY A 447 -2.67 -18.89 -13.29
C GLY A 447 -2.77 -20.29 -13.89
N HIS A 448 -3.89 -20.61 -14.55
CA HIS A 448 -4.10 -21.88 -15.24
C HIS A 448 -3.17 -22.06 -16.45
N CYS A 449 -3.02 -21.04 -17.31
CA CYS A 449 -2.12 -21.14 -18.47
C CYS A 449 -0.66 -21.33 -18.01
N LEU A 450 -0.22 -20.57 -16.99
CA LEU A 450 1.11 -20.73 -16.40
C LEU A 450 1.29 -22.11 -15.74
N HIS A 451 0.24 -22.62 -15.08
CA HIS A 451 0.23 -23.94 -14.48
C HIS A 451 0.47 -25.04 -15.52
N ILE A 452 -0.29 -25.04 -16.63
CA ILE A 452 -0.10 -26.02 -17.71
C ILE A 452 1.28 -25.85 -18.33
N TYR A 453 1.68 -24.61 -18.67
CA TYR A 453 2.98 -24.35 -19.28
C TYR A 453 4.12 -24.96 -18.48
N PHE A 454 4.12 -24.80 -17.16
CA PHE A 454 5.15 -25.36 -16.31
C PHE A 454 5.08 -26.90 -16.16
N GLN A 455 3.89 -27.51 -16.30
CA GLN A 455 3.74 -28.96 -16.26
C GLN A 455 4.13 -29.66 -17.56
N SER A 456 3.62 -29.17 -18.69
CA SER A 456 3.72 -29.82 -20.00
C SER A 456 4.91 -29.35 -20.83
N GLN A 457 5.48 -28.19 -20.49
CA GLN A 457 6.47 -27.49 -21.33
C GLN A 457 5.95 -27.14 -22.74
N ASN A 458 4.62 -27.15 -22.95
CA ASN A 458 4.00 -26.82 -24.23
C ASN A 458 3.97 -25.29 -24.42
N GLU A 459 4.71 -24.80 -25.41
CA GLU A 459 4.75 -23.37 -25.77
C GLU A 459 3.42 -22.85 -26.34
N GLU A 460 2.50 -23.72 -26.80
CA GLU A 460 1.16 -23.31 -27.22
C GLU A 460 0.35 -22.67 -26.09
N GLU A 461 0.61 -23.00 -24.82
CA GLU A 461 -0.05 -22.35 -23.68
C GLU A 461 0.38 -20.89 -23.53
N LEU A 462 1.60 -20.54 -23.96
CA LEU A 462 2.04 -19.14 -24.00
C LEU A 462 1.30 -18.35 -25.08
N ILE A 463 0.81 -19.01 -26.14
CA ILE A 463 -0.05 -18.36 -27.15
C ILE A 463 -1.43 -18.06 -26.55
N LYS A 464 -1.97 -18.94 -25.70
CA LYS A 464 -3.24 -18.69 -25.00
C LYS A 464 -3.15 -17.52 -24.03
N LEU A 465 -1.99 -17.28 -23.41
CA LEU A 465 -1.76 -16.07 -22.63
C LEU A 465 -1.96 -14.80 -23.47
N LYS A 466 -1.45 -14.78 -24.71
CA LYS A 466 -1.64 -13.65 -25.63
C LYS A 466 -3.11 -13.37 -25.95
N ALA A 467 -3.94 -14.41 -26.00
CA ALA A 467 -5.38 -14.23 -26.19
C ALA A 467 -6.06 -13.48 -25.02
N LEU A 468 -5.44 -13.41 -23.84
CA LEU A 468 -5.95 -12.65 -22.69
C LEU A 468 -5.73 -11.13 -22.81
N GLU A 469 -4.89 -10.67 -23.74
CA GLU A 469 -4.57 -9.23 -23.93
C GLU A 469 -5.81 -8.36 -24.18
N ASN A 470 -6.82 -8.93 -24.86
CA ASN A 470 -8.04 -8.21 -25.21
C ASN A 470 -8.88 -7.84 -23.98
N SER A 471 -8.72 -8.54 -22.87
CA SER A 471 -9.45 -8.28 -21.61
C SER A 471 -8.69 -7.36 -20.64
N LEU A 472 -7.48 -6.90 -20.98
CA LEU A 472 -6.62 -6.15 -20.05
C LEU A 472 -6.93 -4.66 -19.96
N LEU A 473 -7.32 -4.06 -21.08
CA LEU A 473 -7.67 -2.64 -21.14
C LEU A 473 -8.83 -2.32 -20.19
N THR A 474 -9.80 -3.24 -20.09
CA THR A 474 -10.94 -3.09 -19.17
C THR A 474 -10.57 -3.25 -17.70
N LEU A 475 -9.36 -3.76 -17.41
CA LEU A 475 -8.84 -3.97 -16.06
C LEU A 475 -7.72 -2.97 -15.72
N CYS A 476 -7.46 -1.96 -16.58
CA CYS A 476 -6.34 -1.03 -16.41
C CYS A 476 -4.97 -1.74 -16.34
N ILE A 477 -4.80 -2.81 -17.14
CA ILE A 477 -3.52 -3.49 -17.34
C ILE A 477 -3.06 -3.22 -18.78
N ALA A 478 -1.80 -2.81 -18.96
CA ALA A 478 -1.23 -2.56 -20.27
C ALA A 478 -1.03 -3.89 -21.04
N LYS A 479 -1.25 -3.91 -22.37
CA LYS A 479 -1.22 -5.15 -23.16
C LYS A 479 0.17 -5.79 -23.18
N GLU A 480 1.20 -4.96 -23.18
CA GLU A 480 2.61 -5.35 -23.20
C GLU A 480 2.98 -6.21 -21.98
N LYS A 481 2.21 -6.11 -20.89
CA LYS A 481 2.38 -6.92 -19.68
C LYS A 481 2.27 -8.41 -19.96
N VAL A 482 1.49 -8.85 -20.95
CA VAL A 482 1.38 -10.28 -21.30
C VAL A 482 2.67 -10.79 -21.91
N ASP A 483 3.24 -10.05 -22.86
CA ASP A 483 4.53 -10.41 -23.44
C ASP A 483 5.64 -10.46 -22.38
N GLU A 484 5.62 -9.54 -21.42
CA GLU A 484 6.55 -9.55 -20.28
C GLU A 484 6.35 -10.78 -19.38
N ILE A 485 5.10 -11.20 -19.11
CA ILE A 485 4.82 -12.44 -18.36
C ILE A 485 5.29 -13.69 -19.13
N VAL A 486 5.10 -13.73 -20.46
CA VAL A 486 5.58 -14.84 -21.30
C VAL A 486 7.11 -14.94 -21.22
N GLN A 487 7.82 -13.81 -21.27
CA GLN A 487 9.27 -13.77 -21.07
C GLN A 487 9.67 -14.22 -19.66
N LEU A 488 8.92 -13.78 -18.64
CA LEU A 488 9.10 -14.16 -17.25
C LEU A 488 8.99 -15.68 -17.06
N ALA A 489 7.94 -16.29 -17.60
CA ALA A 489 7.71 -17.75 -17.55
C ALA A 489 8.85 -18.53 -18.22
N THR A 490 9.33 -18.04 -19.37
CA THR A 490 10.49 -18.63 -20.05
C THR A 490 11.75 -18.53 -19.19
N SER A 491 11.95 -17.43 -18.47
CA SER A 491 13.11 -17.24 -17.58
C SER A 491 13.07 -18.11 -16.31
N VAL A 492 11.87 -18.38 -15.76
CA VAL A 492 11.70 -19.29 -14.62
C VAL A 492 12.12 -20.71 -15.00
N LYS A 493 11.80 -21.17 -16.22
CA LYS A 493 12.27 -22.46 -16.74
C LYS A 493 13.80 -22.57 -16.76
N MET A 494 14.49 -21.48 -17.07
CA MET A 494 15.96 -21.44 -17.19
C MET A 494 16.65 -21.21 -15.84
N SER A 495 15.91 -20.85 -14.80
CA SER A 495 16.44 -20.54 -13.48
C SER A 495 16.00 -21.58 -12.45
N ARG A 496 16.79 -21.82 -11.40
CA ARG A 496 16.39 -22.71 -10.28
C ARG A 496 15.31 -22.07 -9.38
N LYS A 497 14.46 -21.19 -9.92
CA LYS A 497 13.42 -20.48 -9.19
C LYS A 497 12.22 -21.40 -8.95
N GLN A 498 11.51 -21.15 -7.86
CA GLN A 498 10.39 -22.00 -7.41
C GLN A 498 9.06 -21.64 -8.08
N GLY A 499 9.01 -20.62 -8.94
CA GLY A 499 7.80 -20.21 -9.64
C GLY A 499 7.74 -18.71 -9.95
N ILE A 500 6.53 -18.24 -10.24
CA ILE A 500 6.22 -16.83 -10.46
C ILE A 500 5.33 -16.30 -9.34
N CYS A 501 5.58 -15.05 -8.91
CA CYS A 501 4.68 -14.26 -8.09
C CYS A 501 4.22 -13.05 -8.89
N LEU A 502 2.93 -12.99 -9.25
CA LEU A 502 2.34 -11.81 -9.88
C LEU A 502 1.61 -11.00 -8.82
N VAL A 503 1.92 -9.71 -8.75
CA VAL A 503 1.33 -8.76 -7.81
C VAL A 503 0.53 -7.73 -8.60
N ALA A 504 -0.66 -7.40 -8.12
CA ALA A 504 -1.39 -6.22 -8.58
C ALA A 504 -1.98 -5.50 -7.37
N GLY A 505 -2.27 -4.23 -7.54
CA GLY A 505 -3.10 -3.50 -6.60
C GLY A 505 -3.93 -2.43 -7.30
N GLY A 506 -4.85 -1.86 -6.54
CA GLY A 506 -5.92 -1.00 -7.03
C GLY A 506 -7.16 -1.19 -6.18
N GLU A 507 -8.33 -0.92 -6.75
CA GLU A 507 -9.59 -1.07 -6.03
C GLU A 507 -10.69 -1.58 -6.98
N THR A 508 -11.28 -2.71 -6.61
CA THR A 508 -12.36 -3.32 -7.41
C THR A 508 -13.74 -3.03 -6.83
N THR A 509 -14.78 -3.36 -7.60
CA THR A 509 -16.17 -3.18 -7.19
C THR A 509 -16.93 -4.49 -7.24
N VAL A 510 -17.99 -4.59 -6.43
CA VAL A 510 -18.90 -5.74 -6.43
C VAL A 510 -20.29 -5.27 -6.81
N ASN A 511 -20.90 -5.99 -7.75
CA ASN A 511 -22.33 -5.84 -8.00
C ASN A 511 -23.11 -6.69 -7.00
N VAL A 512 -23.67 -6.04 -5.98
CA VAL A 512 -24.48 -6.69 -4.94
C VAL A 512 -25.83 -7.10 -5.53
N ARG A 513 -26.12 -8.40 -5.48
CA ARG A 513 -27.34 -9.03 -6.05
C ARG A 513 -28.12 -9.84 -5.01
N GLY A 514 -27.47 -10.28 -3.94
CA GLY A 514 -28.07 -11.02 -2.83
C GLY A 514 -27.88 -10.33 -1.49
N GLU A 515 -28.39 -10.97 -0.43
CA GLU A 515 -28.36 -10.48 0.96
C GLU A 515 -27.20 -11.11 1.78
N GLY A 516 -26.28 -11.79 1.10
CA GLY A 516 -25.13 -12.44 1.72
C GLY A 516 -24.12 -11.46 2.31
N LYS A 517 -23.18 -12.02 3.08
CA LYS A 517 -22.07 -11.27 3.66
C LYS A 517 -20.77 -11.55 2.89
N GLY A 518 -20.06 -10.51 2.50
CA GLY A 518 -18.80 -10.63 1.75
C GLY A 518 -18.24 -9.25 1.38
N GLY A 519 -17.22 -9.25 0.55
CA GLY A 519 -16.63 -8.03 -0.01
C GLY A 519 -15.92 -8.33 -1.33
N ARG A 520 -15.38 -7.28 -1.96
CA ARG A 520 -14.75 -7.36 -3.28
C ARG A 520 -13.56 -8.31 -3.30
N ASN A 521 -12.76 -8.32 -2.25
CA ASN A 521 -11.56 -9.15 -2.19
C ASN A 521 -11.93 -10.63 -2.00
N GLN A 522 -12.90 -10.92 -1.11
CA GLN A 522 -13.47 -12.25 -0.92
C GLN A 522 -14.18 -12.78 -2.18
N GLU A 523 -14.95 -11.94 -2.87
CA GLU A 523 -15.61 -12.32 -4.12
C GLU A 523 -14.64 -12.59 -5.26
N MET A 524 -13.61 -11.76 -5.40
CA MET A 524 -12.56 -11.98 -6.39
C MET A 524 -11.85 -13.31 -6.16
N ALA A 525 -11.47 -13.60 -4.90
CA ALA A 525 -10.80 -14.84 -4.54
C ALA A 525 -11.68 -16.07 -4.84
N VAL A 526 -12.95 -16.07 -4.41
CA VAL A 526 -13.87 -17.18 -4.67
C VAL A 526 -14.18 -17.33 -6.16
N SER A 527 -14.34 -16.23 -6.90
CA SER A 527 -14.53 -16.28 -8.36
C SER A 527 -13.31 -16.90 -9.07
N ALA A 528 -12.10 -16.55 -8.64
CA ALA A 528 -10.87 -17.15 -9.16
C ALA A 528 -10.83 -18.67 -8.91
N ALA A 529 -11.21 -19.12 -7.71
CA ALA A 529 -11.27 -20.55 -7.38
C ALA A 529 -12.25 -21.32 -8.28
N VAL A 530 -13.46 -20.77 -8.51
CA VAL A 530 -14.47 -21.39 -9.39
C VAL A 530 -13.97 -21.50 -10.83
N GLU A 531 -13.33 -20.46 -11.36
CA GLU A 531 -12.79 -20.48 -12.73
C GLU A 531 -11.60 -21.46 -12.86
N LEU A 532 -10.73 -21.53 -11.84
CA LEU A 532 -9.64 -22.52 -11.79
C LEU A 532 -10.16 -23.96 -11.80
N ASP A 533 -11.22 -24.27 -11.04
CA ASP A 533 -11.82 -25.61 -10.97
C ASP A 533 -12.45 -26.05 -12.30
N LYS A 534 -13.20 -25.16 -12.95
CA LYS A 534 -13.77 -25.39 -14.29
C LYS A 534 -12.69 -25.75 -15.30
N LYS A 535 -11.57 -25.02 -15.27
CA LYS A 535 -10.44 -25.22 -16.19
C LYS A 535 -9.61 -26.46 -15.85
N SER A 536 -9.45 -26.76 -14.57
CA SER A 536 -8.74 -27.97 -14.10
C SER A 536 -9.51 -29.25 -14.47
N SER A 537 -10.84 -29.21 -14.47
CA SER A 537 -11.70 -30.32 -14.92
C SER A 537 -11.53 -30.66 -16.41
N GLU A 538 -11.06 -29.71 -17.24
CA GLU A 538 -10.72 -29.95 -18.65
C GLU A 538 -9.41 -30.76 -18.81
N LEU A 539 -8.52 -30.77 -17.80
CA LEU A 539 -7.16 -31.34 -17.83
C LEU A 539 -7.02 -32.74 -17.23
N VAL A 540 -7.98 -33.22 -16.43
CA VAL A 540 -7.93 -34.56 -15.79
C VAL A 540 -7.79 -35.70 -16.82
N LYS A 541 -8.03 -35.43 -18.11
CA LYS A 541 -7.86 -36.38 -19.22
C LYS A 541 -6.40 -36.59 -19.69
N GLN A 542 -5.40 -35.88 -19.16
CA GLN A 542 -4.02 -35.90 -19.71
C GLN A 542 -2.89 -36.05 -18.66
N ARG A 543 -3.02 -36.91 -17.64
CA ARG A 543 -1.94 -37.11 -16.65
C ARG A 543 -1.06 -38.35 -16.93
N GLU A 544 0.16 -38.12 -17.42
CA GLU A 544 1.29 -39.07 -17.33
C GLU A 544 2.54 -38.50 -16.61
N ASN A 545 2.57 -37.22 -16.19
CA ASN A 545 3.78 -36.59 -15.64
C ASN A 545 3.66 -36.20 -14.15
N PRO A 546 4.66 -36.45 -13.28
CA PRO A 546 4.58 -36.24 -11.84
C PRO A 546 5.11 -34.86 -11.36
N SER A 547 5.17 -33.84 -12.23
CA SER A 547 5.50 -32.47 -11.81
C SER A 547 4.30 -31.84 -11.11
N PHE A 548 4.48 -31.43 -9.85
CA PHE A 548 3.44 -30.78 -9.08
C PHE A 548 3.56 -29.27 -9.25
N THR A 549 2.51 -28.63 -9.77
CA THR A 549 2.43 -27.17 -9.87
C THR A 549 1.25 -26.72 -9.05
N SER A 550 1.45 -25.75 -8.14
CA SER A 550 0.38 -25.21 -7.31
C SER A 550 0.04 -23.79 -7.74
N VAL A 551 -1.25 -23.47 -7.73
CA VAL A 551 -1.75 -22.11 -7.97
C VAL A 551 -2.47 -21.66 -6.72
N ALA A 552 -2.03 -20.53 -6.16
CA ALA A 552 -2.69 -19.86 -5.05
C ALA A 552 -2.97 -18.41 -5.42
N PHE A 553 -4.13 -17.91 -5.01
CA PHE A 553 -4.54 -16.54 -5.26
C PHE A 553 -5.06 -15.92 -3.98
N LEU A 554 -4.49 -14.77 -3.61
CA LEU A 554 -4.90 -13.96 -2.48
C LEU A 554 -5.37 -12.60 -2.98
N SER A 555 -6.44 -12.10 -2.39
CA SER A 555 -6.94 -10.75 -2.58
C SER A 555 -7.35 -10.19 -1.22
N ALA A 556 -6.83 -9.02 -0.84
CA ALA A 556 -7.15 -8.41 0.45
C ALA A 556 -6.94 -6.88 0.49
N GLY A 557 -7.78 -6.21 1.28
CA GLY A 557 -7.73 -4.77 1.57
C GLY A 557 -6.69 -4.45 2.64
N THR A 558 -5.89 -3.42 2.39
CA THR A 558 -4.78 -3.03 3.28
C THR A 558 -5.23 -2.36 4.58
N ASP A 559 -6.49 -1.93 4.67
CA ASP A 559 -7.15 -1.44 5.90
C ASP A 559 -7.55 -2.56 6.87
N GLY A 560 -7.51 -3.80 6.40
CA GLY A 560 -7.87 -4.98 7.16
C GLY A 560 -9.35 -5.34 7.14
N GLN A 561 -10.14 -4.69 6.26
CA GLN A 561 -11.57 -4.91 6.13
C GLN A 561 -11.98 -5.06 4.66
N ASP A 562 -12.87 -6.02 4.38
CA ASP A 562 -13.44 -6.23 3.07
C ASP A 562 -14.97 -6.37 3.18
N GLY A 563 -15.67 -5.38 2.64
CA GLY A 563 -17.11 -5.21 2.84
C GLY A 563 -17.49 -5.07 4.32
N PRO A 564 -18.74 -5.41 4.72
CA PRO A 564 -19.17 -5.36 6.11
C PRO A 564 -18.66 -6.58 6.92
N THR A 565 -17.38 -6.96 6.77
CA THR A 565 -16.78 -8.12 7.44
C THR A 565 -15.59 -7.73 8.32
N SER A 566 -15.12 -8.66 9.16
CA SER A 566 -13.91 -8.50 9.95
C SER A 566 -12.66 -9.05 9.24
N ALA A 567 -12.81 -9.57 8.02
CA ALA A 567 -11.71 -10.10 7.23
C ALA A 567 -11.23 -9.01 6.27
N ALA A 568 -9.93 -9.02 5.98
CA ALA A 568 -9.32 -8.18 4.96
C ALA A 568 -9.60 -8.71 3.55
N GLY A 569 -9.93 -10.00 3.41
CA GLY A 569 -10.12 -10.62 2.11
C GLY A 569 -10.13 -12.13 2.16
N GLY A 570 -9.74 -12.75 1.05
CA GLY A 570 -9.73 -14.20 0.89
C GLY A 570 -8.46 -14.71 0.21
N VAL A 571 -8.09 -15.94 0.53
CA VAL A 571 -7.04 -16.69 -0.14
C VAL A 571 -7.54 -18.08 -0.51
N VAL A 572 -7.30 -18.45 -1.75
CA VAL A 572 -7.77 -19.69 -2.36
C VAL A 572 -6.63 -20.37 -3.13
N CYS A 573 -6.88 -21.61 -3.49
CA CYS A 573 -5.98 -22.46 -4.21
C CYS A 573 -6.72 -23.36 -5.21
N ILE A 574 -5.97 -24.04 -6.07
CA ILE A 574 -6.53 -24.84 -7.18
C ILE A 574 -7.49 -25.96 -6.75
N ASP A 575 -7.38 -26.49 -5.53
CA ASP A 575 -8.23 -27.56 -4.98
C ASP A 575 -9.36 -27.04 -4.07
N PHE A 576 -9.52 -25.71 -3.93
CA PHE A 576 -10.48 -25.08 -3.03
C PHE A 576 -11.92 -25.56 -3.26
N VAL A 577 -12.39 -25.60 -4.51
CA VAL A 577 -13.77 -26.00 -4.85
C VAL A 577 -14.01 -27.48 -4.53
N SER A 578 -13.04 -28.33 -4.85
CA SER A 578 -13.07 -29.76 -4.49
C SER A 578 -13.16 -29.96 -2.97
N HIS A 579 -12.42 -29.16 -2.19
CA HIS A 579 -12.51 -29.19 -0.73
C HIS A 579 -13.86 -28.68 -0.21
N ALA A 580 -14.40 -27.60 -0.79
CA ALA A 580 -15.72 -27.09 -0.45
C ALA A 580 -16.80 -28.16 -0.69
N PHE A 581 -16.74 -28.85 -1.83
CA PHE A 581 -17.65 -29.92 -2.19
C PHE A 581 -17.61 -31.09 -1.19
N ARG A 582 -16.39 -31.55 -0.81
CA ARG A 582 -16.21 -32.59 0.23
C ARG A 582 -16.76 -32.17 1.60
N SER A 583 -16.82 -30.87 1.86
CA SER A 583 -17.40 -30.29 3.07
C SER A 583 -18.91 -30.03 2.96
N GLY A 584 -19.57 -30.48 1.89
CA GLY A 584 -21.00 -30.28 1.64
C GLY A 584 -21.37 -28.83 1.27
N LEU A 585 -20.41 -28.02 0.82
CA LEU A 585 -20.61 -26.62 0.46
C LEU A 585 -20.66 -26.47 -1.07
N LYS A 586 -21.68 -25.78 -1.57
CA LYS A 586 -21.83 -25.47 -3.01
C LYS A 586 -21.38 -24.03 -3.28
N VAL A 587 -20.13 -23.88 -3.74
CA VAL A 587 -19.43 -22.58 -3.86
C VAL A 587 -20.23 -21.56 -4.68
N GLU A 588 -20.80 -22.00 -5.80
CA GLU A 588 -21.58 -21.16 -6.71
C GLU A 588 -22.81 -20.54 -6.05
N ASP A 589 -23.45 -21.25 -5.11
CA ASP A 589 -24.66 -20.76 -4.43
C ASP A 589 -24.32 -19.62 -3.44
N TYR A 590 -23.12 -19.65 -2.85
CA TYR A 590 -22.63 -18.57 -1.99
C TYR A 590 -22.22 -17.37 -2.84
N LEU A 591 -21.48 -17.59 -3.94
CA LEU A 591 -21.08 -16.52 -4.85
C LEU A 591 -22.31 -15.85 -5.49
N ALA A 592 -23.32 -16.61 -5.90
CA ALA A 592 -24.56 -16.07 -6.48
C ALA A 592 -25.31 -15.12 -5.55
N ARG A 593 -25.21 -15.31 -4.22
CA ARG A 593 -25.90 -14.52 -3.20
C ARG A 593 -25.01 -13.49 -2.48
N ASN A 594 -23.79 -13.26 -2.98
CA ASN A 594 -22.78 -12.38 -2.36
C ASN A 594 -22.40 -12.80 -0.92
N ASP A 595 -22.43 -14.11 -0.62
CA ASP A 595 -22.21 -14.68 0.73
C ASP A 595 -20.83 -15.34 0.88
N THR A 596 -19.80 -14.73 0.31
CA THR A 596 -18.45 -15.31 0.28
C THR A 596 -17.78 -15.37 1.64
N HIS A 597 -18.13 -14.48 2.57
CA HIS A 597 -17.61 -14.52 3.94
C HIS A 597 -18.04 -15.78 4.67
N THR A 598 -19.32 -16.14 4.55
CA THR A 598 -19.86 -17.35 5.19
C THR A 598 -19.23 -18.61 4.61
N LEU A 599 -19.03 -18.67 3.28
CA LEU A 599 -18.33 -19.77 2.62
C LEU A 599 -16.89 -19.91 3.17
N LEU A 600 -16.12 -18.82 3.13
CA LEU A 600 -14.71 -18.81 3.53
C LEU A 600 -14.53 -19.08 5.04
N SER A 601 -15.50 -18.69 5.87
CA SER A 601 -15.51 -18.99 7.31
C SER A 601 -15.75 -20.47 7.60
N LYS A 602 -16.55 -21.15 6.79
CA LYS A 602 -16.90 -22.57 6.99
C LYS A 602 -15.82 -23.51 6.47
N ILE A 603 -15.23 -23.18 5.31
CA ILE A 603 -14.22 -24.06 4.69
C ILE A 603 -12.93 -24.04 5.51
N SER A 604 -12.35 -25.22 5.75
CA SER A 604 -11.06 -25.37 6.43
C SER A 604 -10.96 -24.57 7.75
N ASN A 605 -12.05 -24.49 8.51
CA ASN A 605 -12.17 -23.70 9.75
C ASN A 605 -11.74 -22.23 9.60
N GLY A 606 -12.10 -21.58 8.49
CA GLY A 606 -11.82 -20.15 8.28
C GLY A 606 -10.41 -19.84 7.78
N THR A 607 -9.57 -20.85 7.54
CA THR A 607 -8.20 -20.61 7.05
C THR A 607 -8.16 -19.91 5.69
N SER A 608 -9.19 -20.02 4.85
CA SER A 608 -9.25 -19.28 3.59
C SER A 608 -9.59 -17.78 3.73
N LEU A 609 -9.90 -17.30 4.94
CA LEU A 609 -9.99 -15.87 5.22
C LEU A 609 -8.58 -15.29 5.42
N VAL A 610 -8.42 -14.03 4.99
CA VAL A 610 -7.28 -13.21 5.37
C VAL A 610 -7.75 -12.28 6.49
N VAL A 611 -7.17 -12.40 7.68
CA VAL A 611 -7.57 -11.64 8.87
C VAL A 611 -6.36 -10.94 9.46
N THR A 612 -6.39 -9.61 9.45
CA THR A 612 -5.33 -8.74 9.98
C THR A 612 -5.76 -7.97 11.23
N GLY A 613 -7.06 -7.84 11.46
CA GLY A 613 -7.61 -6.77 12.30
C GLY A 613 -7.40 -5.39 11.66
N LEU A 614 -7.71 -4.32 12.41
CA LEU A 614 -7.45 -2.95 11.97
C LEU A 614 -5.95 -2.74 11.78
N THR A 615 -5.53 -2.42 10.56
CA THR A 615 -4.11 -2.23 10.23
C THR A 615 -3.60 -0.83 10.56
N GLY A 616 -4.50 0.16 10.61
CA GLY A 616 -4.15 1.56 10.82
C GLY A 616 -3.60 2.28 9.58
N THR A 617 -3.78 1.70 8.39
CA THR A 617 -3.39 2.27 7.10
C THR A 617 -4.45 1.94 6.05
N ASN A 618 -4.42 2.61 4.89
CA ASN A 618 -5.25 2.25 3.75
C ASN A 618 -4.58 2.76 2.45
N VAL A 619 -4.16 1.82 1.61
CA VAL A 619 -3.67 2.06 0.25
C VAL A 619 -4.39 1.15 -0.75
N MET A 620 -5.70 0.95 -0.53
CA MET A 620 -6.59 0.08 -1.32
C MET A 620 -6.26 -1.42 -1.19
N ASP A 621 -6.44 -2.20 -2.26
CA ASP A 621 -6.31 -3.65 -2.27
C ASP A 621 -4.97 -4.13 -2.84
N ILE A 622 -4.52 -5.29 -2.38
CA ILE A 622 -3.38 -6.03 -2.92
C ILE A 622 -3.83 -7.44 -3.32
N HIS A 623 -3.40 -7.86 -4.51
CA HIS A 623 -3.70 -9.16 -5.11
C HIS A 623 -2.41 -9.89 -5.43
N VAL A 624 -2.31 -11.16 -5.02
CA VAL A 624 -1.11 -11.98 -5.16
C VAL A 624 -1.50 -13.30 -5.82
N LEU A 625 -0.99 -13.55 -7.03
CA LEU A 625 -1.08 -14.84 -7.70
C LEU A 625 0.28 -15.54 -7.63
N LEU A 626 0.32 -16.69 -6.97
CA LEU A 626 1.48 -17.56 -6.92
C LEU A 626 1.26 -18.76 -7.84
N VAL A 627 2.21 -18.98 -8.75
CA VAL A 627 2.28 -20.21 -9.56
C VAL A 627 3.60 -20.90 -9.24
N LYS A 628 3.54 -21.89 -8.36
CA LYS A 628 4.70 -22.58 -7.78
C LYS A 628 4.98 -23.89 -8.50
N THR A 629 6.22 -24.11 -8.92
CA THR A 629 6.67 -25.33 -9.60
C THR A 629 7.56 -26.15 -8.67
N PHE A 630 7.21 -27.43 -8.49
CA PHE A 630 8.06 -28.38 -7.78
C PHE A 630 8.80 -29.23 -8.79
N ILE A 631 10.06 -28.86 -9.04
CA ILE A 631 10.98 -29.72 -9.78
C ILE A 631 11.40 -30.82 -8.80
N LYS A 632 11.06 -32.09 -9.08
CA LYS A 632 11.69 -33.21 -8.37
C LYS A 632 13.20 -33.09 -8.58
N CYS A 633 13.95 -32.81 -7.52
CA CYS A 633 15.36 -33.15 -7.50
C CYS A 633 15.43 -34.68 -7.60
N ASN A 634 15.84 -35.19 -8.76
CA ASN A 634 16.24 -36.59 -8.92
C ASN A 634 17.53 -36.86 -8.14
#